data_AF-A0A6B0USK1-F1
#
_entry.id   AF-A0A6B0USK1-F1
#
_cell.length_a   1.000
_cell.length_b   1.000
_cell.length_c   1.000
_cell.angle_alpha   90.00
_cell.angle_beta   90.00
_cell.angle_gamma   90.00
#
_symmetry.space_group_name_H-M   'P 1'
#
loop_
_entity.id
_entity.type
_entity.pdbx_description
1 polymer ?
#
loop_
_entity_poly.entity_id
_entity_poly.type
_entity_poly.pdbx_seq_one_letter_code
_entity_poly.pdbx_strand_id
1 'polypeptide(L)'
;MKSWVLCMALGGIMVGASTISMMQNITLGVRCVCDTSLMKARQEKNHTTSLREYLLTFLSTVELYLRESQCPKIKLVLTGVNETTEEDESRFERTENELRLETLDPTFTLGLFEHWVQRNINFKNDDIVFLLTSIKID
;
A
#
# COMPACT_ATOMS: atom_id res chain seq x y z
N MET A 1 -26.92 41.68 -12.34
CA MET A 1 -27.63 40.39 -12.44
C MET A 1 -28.00 39.94 -11.03
N LYS A 2 -29.28 39.68 -10.76
CA LYS A 2 -29.78 39.29 -9.43
C LYS A 2 -29.40 37.83 -9.16
N SER A 3 -28.55 37.57 -8.18
CA SER A 3 -28.19 36.22 -7.74
C SER A 3 -29.26 35.70 -6.77
N TRP A 4 -29.82 34.53 -7.06
CA TRP A 4 -30.77 33.84 -6.18
C TRP A 4 -29.97 32.88 -5.30
N VAL A 5 -29.97 33.11 -3.99
CA VAL A 5 -29.38 32.19 -3.00
C VAL A 5 -30.47 31.22 -2.57
N LEU A 6 -30.30 29.93 -2.89
CA LEU A 6 -31.14 28.86 -2.37
C LEU A 6 -30.51 28.38 -1.05
N CYS A 7 -31.05 28.84 0.08
CA CYS A 7 -30.68 28.32 1.40
C CYS A 7 -31.55 27.09 1.73
N MET A 8 -30.96 25.90 1.71
CA MET A 8 -31.53 24.76 2.44
C MET A 8 -30.97 24.77 3.86
N ALA A 9 -31.85 24.96 4.84
CA ALA A 9 -31.53 24.80 6.25
C ALA A 9 -31.83 23.35 6.68
N LEU A 10 -30.78 22.58 6.92
CA LEU A 10 -30.83 21.32 7.66
C LEU A 10 -29.75 21.38 8.74
N GLY A 11 -30.17 21.54 9.99
CA GLY A 11 -29.43 21.14 11.18
C GLY A 11 -28.05 21.78 11.40
N GLY A 12 -28.02 23.06 11.76
CA GLY A 12 -27.15 23.53 12.83
C GLY A 12 -25.63 23.46 12.67
N ILE A 13 -25.04 23.75 11.51
CA ILE A 13 -23.69 24.37 11.43
C ILE A 13 -23.67 25.29 10.21
N MET A 14 -23.47 26.58 10.42
CA MET A 14 -23.16 27.52 9.33
C MET A 14 -21.74 27.21 8.83
N VAL A 15 -21.61 26.41 7.78
CA VAL A 15 -20.36 26.32 7.02
C VAL A 15 -20.50 27.31 5.88
N GLY A 16 -19.88 28.49 6.05
CA GLY A 16 -19.71 29.43 4.95
C GLY A 16 -18.94 28.74 3.83
N ALA A 17 -19.52 28.70 2.63
CA ALA A 17 -18.86 28.24 1.42
C ALA A 17 -17.78 29.25 1.01
N SER A 18 -16.66 29.25 1.74
CA SER A 18 -15.41 29.82 1.26
C SER A 18 -14.89 28.87 0.19
N THR A 19 -14.90 29.29 -1.07
CA THR A 19 -14.29 28.58 -2.21
C THR A 19 -12.76 28.59 -2.13
N ILE A 20 -12.21 28.24 -0.97
CA ILE A 20 -10.83 27.81 -0.86
C ILE A 20 -10.93 26.31 -1.13
N SER A 21 -10.50 25.87 -2.32
CA SER A 21 -10.18 24.47 -2.52
C SER A 21 -9.01 24.15 -1.58
N MET A 22 -9.32 23.88 -0.31
CA MET A 22 -8.33 23.36 0.63
C MET A 22 -7.91 22.02 0.06
N MET A 23 -6.77 22.02 -0.62
CA MET A 23 -6.14 20.81 -1.11
C MET A 23 -5.90 19.93 0.11
N GLN A 24 -6.72 18.88 0.24
CA GLN A 24 -6.65 18.00 1.38
C GLN A 24 -5.28 17.31 1.35
N ASN A 25 -4.55 17.37 2.47
CA ASN A 25 -3.30 16.65 2.64
C ASN A 25 -3.60 15.40 3.47
N ILE A 26 -3.47 14.23 2.87
CA ILE A 26 -3.73 12.94 3.53
C ILE A 26 -2.38 12.28 3.81
N THR A 27 -2.12 11.90 5.06
CA THR A 27 -0.94 11.11 5.42
C THR A 27 -1.39 9.68 5.70
N LEU A 28 -0.75 8.71 5.04
CA LEU A 28 -1.05 7.29 5.17
C LEU A 28 0.20 6.56 5.68
N GLY A 29 0.04 5.84 6.78
CA GLY A 29 1.02 4.91 7.32
C GLY A 29 1.06 3.63 6.48
N VAL A 30 2.23 3.31 5.94
CA VAL A 30 2.45 2.16 5.06
C VAL A 30 3.36 1.16 5.75
N ARG A 31 2.90 -0.08 5.86
CA ARG A 31 3.74 -1.22 6.22
C ARG A 31 4.10 -2.05 5.00
N CYS A 32 5.37 -2.41 4.88
CA CYS A 32 5.82 -3.31 3.83
C CYS A 32 6.13 -4.69 4.41
N VAL A 33 5.56 -5.73 3.82
CA VAL A 33 5.83 -7.13 4.10
C VAL A 33 6.64 -7.67 2.93
N CYS A 34 7.85 -8.12 3.19
CA CYS A 34 8.78 -8.63 2.18
C CYS A 34 8.86 -10.14 2.30
N ASP A 35 8.57 -10.84 1.21
CA ASP A 35 8.59 -12.29 1.20
C ASP A 35 10.00 -12.88 1.10
N THR A 36 10.11 -14.18 1.38
CA THR A 36 11.37 -14.91 1.32
C THR A 36 11.97 -14.89 -0.08
N SER A 37 11.13 -14.89 -1.12
CA SER A 37 11.59 -14.81 -2.51
C SER A 37 12.34 -13.50 -2.77
N LEU A 38 11.79 -12.37 -2.32
CA LEU A 38 12.39 -11.06 -2.48
C LEU A 38 13.69 -10.97 -1.67
N MET A 39 13.72 -11.52 -0.46
CA MET A 39 14.94 -11.54 0.35
C MET A 39 16.05 -12.37 -0.31
N LYS A 40 15.73 -13.55 -0.83
CA LYS A 40 16.66 -14.39 -1.60
C LYS A 40 17.16 -13.65 -2.86
N ALA A 41 16.26 -13.06 -3.64
CA ALA A 41 16.62 -12.32 -4.85
C ALA A 41 17.55 -11.13 -4.56
N ARG A 42 17.38 -10.43 -3.43
CA ARG A 42 18.28 -9.34 -3.01
C ARG A 42 19.66 -9.84 -2.60
N GLN A 43 19.72 -10.98 -1.89
CA GLN A 43 20.97 -11.60 -1.47
C GLN A 43 21.76 -12.08 -2.70
N GLU A 44 21.12 -12.80 -3.62
CA GLU A 44 21.75 -13.30 -4.85
C GLU A 44 22.31 -12.18 -5.73
N LYS A 45 21.61 -11.05 -5.81
CA LYS A 45 22.05 -9.87 -6.56
C LYS A 45 23.05 -8.99 -5.82
N ASN A 46 23.47 -9.37 -4.60
CA ASN A 46 24.39 -8.61 -3.76
C ASN A 46 23.99 -7.14 -3.61
N HIS A 47 22.70 -6.87 -3.38
CA HIS A 47 22.23 -5.50 -3.21
C HIS A 47 22.91 -4.83 -2.01
N THR A 48 23.60 -3.71 -2.25
CA THR A 48 24.33 -2.95 -1.22
C THR A 48 23.43 -2.01 -0.43
N THR A 49 22.31 -1.58 -1.02
CA THR A 49 21.31 -0.72 -0.36
C THR A 49 20.55 -1.51 0.70
N SER A 50 20.34 -0.90 1.86
CA SER A 50 19.52 -1.51 2.90
C SER A 50 18.08 -1.73 2.43
N LEU A 51 17.39 -2.73 2.98
CA LEU A 51 15.98 -2.99 2.62
C LEU A 51 15.11 -1.76 2.92
N ARG A 52 15.33 -1.12 4.08
CA ARG A 52 14.57 0.07 4.48
C ARG A 52 14.73 1.24 3.51
N GLU A 53 15.96 1.53 3.08
CA GLU A 53 16.20 2.61 2.11
C GLU A 53 15.54 2.31 0.77
N TYR A 54 15.64 1.08 0.28
CA TYR A 54 14.96 0.65 -0.95
C TYR A 54 13.44 0.92 -0.88
N LEU A 55 12.82 0.57 0.25
CA LEU A 55 11.38 0.77 0.46
C LEU A 55 11.01 2.25 0.60
N LEU A 56 11.84 3.06 1.25
CA LEU A 56 11.63 4.51 1.33
C LEU A 56 11.74 5.17 -0.05
N THR A 57 12.68 4.73 -0.88
CA THR A 57 12.77 5.18 -2.28
C THR A 57 11.53 4.78 -3.05
N PHE A 58 11.08 3.53 -2.94
CA PHE A 58 9.85 3.05 -3.57
C PHE A 58 8.64 3.91 -3.20
N LEU A 59 8.39 4.15 -1.91
CA LEU A 59 7.26 4.97 -1.45
C LEU A 59 7.38 6.43 -1.90
N SER A 60 8.59 6.98 -1.92
CA SER A 60 8.83 8.34 -2.42
C SER A 60 8.50 8.45 -3.91
N THR A 61 8.84 7.43 -4.71
CA THR A 61 8.49 7.35 -6.13
C THR A 61 6.97 7.24 -6.32
N VAL A 62 6.28 6.41 -5.53
CA VAL A 62 4.81 6.30 -5.58
C VAL A 62 4.15 7.64 -5.22
N GLU A 63 4.65 8.34 -4.19
CA GLU A 63 4.19 9.70 -3.86
C GLU A 63 4.31 10.66 -5.05
N LEU A 64 5.43 10.63 -5.78
CA LEU A 64 5.65 11.49 -6.94
C LEU A 64 4.61 11.22 -8.04
N TYR A 65 4.32 9.95 -8.33
CA TYR A 65 3.26 9.58 -9.27
C TYR A 65 1.87 10.06 -8.81
N LEU A 66 1.56 9.93 -7.52
CA LEU A 66 0.28 10.38 -6.98
C LEU A 66 0.13 11.90 -7.04
N ARG A 67 1.22 12.68 -6.97
CA ARG A 67 1.15 14.15 -7.11
C ARG A 67 0.71 14.62 -8.48
N GLU A 68 0.94 13.82 -9.53
CA GLU A 68 0.49 14.14 -10.89
C GLU A 68 -1.00 13.81 -11.12
N SER A 69 -1.62 13.10 -10.18
CA SER A 69 -3.03 12.74 -10.24
C SER A 69 -3.95 13.84 -9.70
N GLN A 70 -5.25 13.76 -9.98
CA GLN A 70 -6.27 14.65 -9.39
C GLN A 70 -6.62 14.29 -7.92
N CYS A 71 -5.84 13.44 -7.27
CA CYS A 71 -6.04 13.08 -5.87
C CYS A 71 -5.66 14.24 -4.93
N PRO A 72 -6.19 14.23 -3.70
CA PRO A 72 -5.62 14.98 -2.58
C PRO A 72 -4.10 14.75 -2.49
N LYS A 73 -3.37 15.67 -1.87
CA LYS A 73 -1.93 15.51 -1.68
C LYS A 73 -1.69 14.36 -0.70
N ILE A 74 -1.30 13.20 -1.22
CA ILE A 74 -1.02 12.01 -0.42
C ILE A 74 0.44 12.05 0.02
N LYS A 75 0.67 11.77 1.31
CA LYS A 75 1.98 11.53 1.91
C LYS A 75 2.02 10.09 2.44
N LEU A 76 2.96 9.29 1.98
CA LEU A 76 3.17 7.91 2.41
C LEU A 76 4.31 7.86 3.43
N VAL A 77 4.08 7.24 4.57
CA VAL A 77 5.07 7.13 5.65
C VAL A 77 5.33 5.66 5.95
N LEU A 78 6.57 5.20 5.80
CA LEU A 78 6.94 3.83 6.16
C LEU A 78 6.88 3.63 7.68
N THR A 79 5.85 2.93 8.16
CA THR A 79 5.63 2.67 9.59
C THR A 79 6.42 1.46 10.07
N GLY A 80 6.66 0.47 9.20
CA GLY A 80 7.39 -0.73 9.53
C GLY A 80 7.72 -1.59 8.32
N VAL A 81 8.65 -2.51 8.53
CA VAL A 81 9.05 -3.52 7.56
C VAL A 81 9.01 -4.87 8.26
N ASN A 82 8.33 -5.84 7.67
CA ASN A 82 8.28 -7.21 8.14
C ASN A 82 8.84 -8.12 7.04
N GLU A 83 9.65 -9.08 7.45
CA GLU A 83 10.06 -10.20 6.60
C GLU A 83 9.20 -11.40 6.99
N THR A 84 8.61 -12.09 6.02
CA THR A 84 7.88 -13.34 6.27
C THR A 84 8.83 -14.52 6.25
N THR A 85 8.42 -15.63 6.89
CA THR A 85 9.13 -16.91 6.79
C THR A 85 8.46 -17.82 5.76
N GLU A 86 9.13 -18.91 5.39
CA GLU A 86 8.52 -19.95 4.54
C GLU A 86 7.28 -20.57 5.21
N GLU A 87 7.22 -20.63 6.55
CA GLU A 87 6.02 -21.10 7.25
C GLU A 87 4.85 -20.11 7.12
N ASP A 88 5.10 -18.81 7.24
CA ASP A 88 4.08 -17.78 7.01
C ASP A 88 3.51 -17.87 5.59
N GLU A 89 4.40 -18.11 4.61
CA GLU A 89 4.09 -18.16 3.18
C GLU A 89 3.51 -19.48 2.71
N SER A 90 3.67 -20.57 3.46
CA SER A 90 3.10 -21.89 3.13
C SER A 90 1.57 -21.87 2.95
N ARG A 91 0.94 -20.82 3.46
CA ARG A 91 -0.50 -20.58 3.40
C ARG A 91 -0.91 -19.80 2.15
N PHE A 92 0.03 -19.22 1.41
CA PHE A 92 -0.25 -18.53 0.15
C PHE A 92 -0.34 -19.57 -0.97
N GLU A 93 -1.35 -19.43 -1.81
CA GLU A 93 -1.58 -20.38 -2.90
C GLU A 93 -0.58 -20.12 -4.02
N ARG A 94 0.36 -21.05 -4.19
CA ARG A 94 1.35 -21.05 -5.28
C ARG A 94 0.89 -22.04 -6.35
N THR A 95 0.92 -21.60 -7.60
CA THR A 95 0.65 -22.45 -8.77
C THR A 95 1.92 -22.61 -9.60
N GLU A 96 2.23 -23.85 -9.97
CA GLU A 96 3.27 -24.12 -10.97
C GLU A 96 2.67 -24.04 -12.37
N ASN A 97 3.28 -23.26 -13.26
CA ASN A 97 2.89 -23.26 -14.66
C ASN A 97 3.49 -24.47 -15.42
N GLU A 98 3.15 -24.63 -16.71
CA GLU A 98 3.63 -25.73 -17.56
C GLU A 98 5.17 -25.83 -17.66
N LEU A 99 5.90 -24.76 -17.33
CA LEU A 99 7.36 -24.69 -17.31
C LEU A 99 7.95 -24.93 -15.91
N ARG A 100 7.13 -25.36 -14.93
CA ARG A 100 7.50 -25.49 -13.50
C ARG A 100 8.00 -24.21 -12.87
N LEU A 101 7.58 -23.05 -13.39
CA LEU A 101 7.85 -21.78 -12.72
C LEU A 101 6.74 -21.56 -11.69
N GLU A 102 7.15 -21.32 -10.44
CA GLU A 102 6.23 -20.90 -9.39
C GLU A 102 5.66 -19.51 -9.75
N THR A 103 4.33 -19.42 -9.73
CA THR A 103 3.55 -18.22 -9.95
C THR A 103 2.58 -18.04 -8.79
N LEU A 104 2.29 -16.79 -8.46
CA LEU A 104 1.25 -16.45 -7.49
C LEU A 104 -0.04 -16.15 -8.25
N ASP A 105 -1.13 -16.83 -7.91
CA ASP A 105 -2.45 -16.40 -8.34
C ASP A 105 -2.79 -15.08 -7.60
N PRO A 106 -3.03 -13.96 -8.32
CA PRO A 106 -3.23 -12.66 -7.68
C PRO A 106 -4.46 -12.63 -6.77
N THR A 107 -5.52 -13.33 -7.13
CA THR A 107 -6.81 -13.28 -6.40
C THR A 107 -6.71 -14.05 -5.09
N PHE A 108 -6.21 -15.29 -5.16
CA PHE A 108 -6.02 -16.12 -3.98
C PHE A 108 -4.93 -15.56 -3.08
N THR A 109 -3.80 -15.13 -3.65
CA THR A 109 -2.70 -14.54 -2.87
C THR A 109 -3.16 -13.30 -2.12
N LEU A 110 -3.91 -12.40 -2.77
CA LEU A 110 -4.41 -11.19 -2.11
C LEU A 110 -5.38 -11.53 -0.97
N GLY A 111 -6.31 -12.45 -1.18
CA GLY A 111 -7.28 -12.86 -0.15
C GLY A 111 -6.61 -13.55 1.05
N LEU A 112 -5.63 -14.42 0.79
CA LEU A 112 -4.87 -15.12 1.84
C LEU A 112 -3.95 -14.16 2.60
N PHE A 113 -3.34 -13.20 1.90
CA PHE A 113 -2.53 -12.15 2.50
C PHE A 113 -3.36 -11.22 3.38
N GLU A 114 -4.51 -10.73 2.88
CA GLU A 114 -5.43 -9.91 3.68
C GLU A 114 -5.83 -10.65 4.96
N HIS A 115 -6.17 -11.93 4.85
CA HIS A 115 -6.54 -12.75 5.98
C HIS A 115 -5.40 -12.95 7.00
N TRP A 116 -4.16 -13.06 6.53
CA TRP A 116 -2.98 -13.11 7.38
C TRP A 116 -2.73 -11.77 8.09
N VAL A 117 -2.83 -10.64 7.37
CA VAL A 117 -2.69 -9.28 7.93
C VAL A 117 -3.73 -9.04 9.02
N GLN A 118 -5.00 -9.37 8.80
CA GLN A 118 -6.08 -9.16 9.76
C GLN A 118 -5.90 -9.94 11.08
N ARG A 119 -5.23 -11.11 11.04
CA ARG A 119 -4.95 -11.89 12.24
C ARG A 119 -3.74 -11.39 13.03
N ASN A 120 -2.86 -10.64 12.40
CA ASN A 120 -1.64 -10.13 13.01
C ASN A 120 -1.89 -8.76 13.63
N ILE A 121 -1.90 -8.70 14.96
CA ILE A 121 -2.20 -7.47 15.71
C ILE A 121 -1.25 -6.30 15.40
N ASN A 122 -0.05 -6.63 14.90
CA ASN A 122 1.02 -5.68 14.57
C ASN A 122 0.69 -4.73 13.41
N PHE A 123 -0.38 -5.01 12.64
CA PHE A 123 -0.84 -4.21 11.50
C PHE A 123 -2.06 -3.33 11.79
N LYS A 124 -2.66 -3.40 12.99
CA LYS A 124 -3.94 -2.73 13.30
C LYS A 124 -3.95 -1.21 13.13
N ASN A 125 -2.79 -0.59 13.17
CA ASN A 125 -2.63 0.87 13.12
C ASN A 125 -2.03 1.35 11.79
N ASP A 126 -1.83 0.46 10.82
CA ASP A 126 -1.31 0.81 9.50
C ASP A 126 -2.48 1.05 8.53
N ASP A 127 -2.41 2.12 7.74
CA ASP A 127 -3.45 2.46 6.77
C ASP A 127 -3.37 1.58 5.52
N ILE A 128 -2.14 1.19 5.12
CA ILE A 128 -1.85 0.36 3.96
C ILE A 128 -0.80 -0.70 4.34
N VAL A 129 -1.01 -1.94 3.91
CA VAL A 129 -0.02 -3.01 4.01
C VAL A 129 0.29 -3.55 2.61
N PHE A 130 1.53 -3.43 2.16
CA PHE A 130 1.99 -3.99 0.89
C PHE A 130 2.67 -5.34 1.10
N LEU A 131 2.33 -6.32 0.27
CA LEU A 131 3.15 -7.51 0.05
C LEU A 131 4.11 -7.25 -1.11
N LEU A 132 5.40 -7.44 -0.89
CA LEU A 132 6.43 -7.32 -1.91
C LEU A 132 7.06 -8.68 -2.14
N THR A 133 6.98 -9.14 -3.39
CA THR A 133 7.44 -10.46 -3.83
C THR A 133 8.29 -10.35 -5.08
N SER A 134 9.20 -11.31 -5.27
CA SER A 134 9.93 -11.51 -6.52
C SER A 134 9.35 -12.64 -7.38
N ILE A 135 8.33 -13.34 -6.88
CA ILE A 135 7.59 -14.35 -7.64
C ILE A 135 6.74 -13.66 -8.68
N LYS A 136 6.64 -14.26 -9.86
CA LYS A 136 5.79 -13.76 -10.93
C LYS A 136 4.32 -13.91 -10.54
N ILE A 137 3.54 -12.85 -10.73
CA ILE A 137 2.08 -12.86 -10.61
C ILE A 137 1.54 -13.04 -12.03
N ASP A 138 0.66 -14.02 -12.24
CA ASP A 138 0.03 -14.34 -13.54
C ASP A 138 -1.31 -13.61 -13.75
#